data_AF-A0AAE9EZU3-F1
#
_entry.id   AF-A0AAE9EZU3-F1
#
_cell.length_a   1.000
_cell.length_b   1.000
_cell.length_c   1.000
_cell.angle_alpha   90.00
_cell.angle_beta   90.00
_cell.angle_gamma   90.00
#
_symmetry.space_group_name_H-M   'P 1'
#
loop_
_entity.id
_entity.type
_entity.pdbx_description
1 polymer ?
#
loop_
_entity_poly.entity_id
_entity_poly.type
_entity_poly.pdbx_seq_one_letter_code
_entity_poly.pdbx_strand_id
1 'polypeptide(L)'
;MLPTLLIFSLISISSAVEGPPCSSDEFLKTFQCIGGLSEFVTSVDKYNLTVGEDREKFTAACKEASDCFDGTECLHADRLKLFLETYCGYSTFLETDFLECKKKLDGRKESQCEKNFKSFFDNTMTEDVKCGMLEDSLKCVKKEVSSVCGEKDVSNIGKYLENMSQGLSCDEVKKINEEKKND
;
A
#
# COMPACT_ATOMS: atom_id res chain seq x y z
N MET A 1 69.04 -10.03 -23.21
CA MET A 1 68.00 -10.73 -22.43
C MET A 1 67.14 -9.68 -21.76
N LEU A 2 65.84 -9.66 -22.09
CA LEU A 2 64.86 -8.60 -21.77
C LEU A 2 64.53 -8.50 -20.27
N PRO A 3 64.18 -7.31 -19.75
CA PRO A 3 63.53 -7.15 -18.47
C PRO A 3 62.00 -7.33 -18.62
N THR A 4 61.42 -8.18 -17.78
CA THR A 4 59.97 -8.44 -17.72
C THR A 4 59.26 -7.24 -17.08
N LEU A 5 58.57 -6.45 -17.89
CA LEU A 5 57.63 -5.42 -17.46
C LEU A 5 56.36 -6.09 -16.91
N LEU A 6 56.16 -6.04 -15.60
CA LEU A 6 54.89 -6.33 -14.93
C LEU A 6 53.90 -5.21 -15.25
N ILE A 7 53.04 -5.45 -16.23
CA ILE A 7 51.85 -4.63 -16.48
C ILE A 7 50.80 -5.06 -15.46
N PHE A 8 50.68 -4.29 -14.37
CA PHE A 8 49.53 -4.33 -13.47
C PHE A 8 48.33 -3.76 -14.24
N SER A 9 47.59 -4.63 -14.94
CA SER A 9 46.25 -4.32 -15.40
C SER A 9 45.35 -4.16 -14.18
N LEU A 10 45.08 -2.92 -13.79
CA LEU A 10 43.93 -2.57 -12.94
C LEU A 10 42.67 -2.92 -13.72
N ILE A 11 42.14 -4.13 -13.47
CA ILE A 11 40.80 -4.51 -13.86
C ILE A 11 39.86 -3.67 -12.98
N SER A 12 39.38 -2.55 -13.52
CA SER A 12 38.23 -1.86 -12.96
C SER A 12 37.04 -2.79 -13.10
N ILE A 13 36.71 -3.52 -12.04
CA ILE A 13 35.40 -4.16 -11.89
C ILE A 13 34.42 -3.00 -11.68
N SER A 14 33.87 -2.48 -12.78
CA SER A 14 32.70 -1.64 -12.74
C SER A 14 31.54 -2.54 -12.32
N SER A 15 31.29 -2.65 -11.02
CA SER A 15 29.98 -3.07 -10.53
C SER A 15 29.01 -2.02 -11.06
N ALA A 16 28.32 -2.33 -12.16
CA ALA A 16 27.17 -1.55 -12.57
C ALA A 16 26.19 -1.65 -11.40
N VAL A 17 26.12 -0.61 -10.57
CA VAL A 17 24.95 -0.35 -9.76
C VAL A 17 23.87 -0.16 -10.81
N GLU A 18 23.04 -1.19 -11.01
CA GLU A 18 21.83 -1.05 -11.82
C GLU A 18 21.09 0.14 -11.22
N GLY A 19 21.03 1.24 -11.98
CA GLY A 19 20.25 2.40 -11.59
C GLY A 19 18.80 1.98 -11.37
N PRO A 20 17.96 2.83 -10.75
CA PRO A 20 16.54 2.53 -10.68
C PRO A 20 16.03 2.17 -12.10
N PRO A 21 15.10 1.20 -12.23
CA PRO A 21 14.73 0.58 -13.51
C PRO A 21 13.90 1.50 -14.43
N CYS A 22 14.21 2.79 -14.45
CA CYS A 22 13.49 3.85 -15.12
C CYS A 22 14.45 4.95 -15.60
N SER A 23 14.00 5.73 -16.57
CA SER A 23 14.72 6.91 -17.06
C SER A 23 14.85 7.98 -15.97
N SER A 24 15.82 8.90 -16.12
CA SER A 24 15.99 10.01 -15.18
C SER A 24 14.76 10.91 -15.10
N ASP A 25 14.06 11.11 -16.21
CA ASP A 25 12.84 11.93 -16.26
C ASP A 25 11.68 11.26 -15.50
N GLU A 26 11.51 9.94 -15.67
CA GLU A 26 10.53 9.16 -14.91
C GLU A 26 10.84 9.16 -13.41
N PHE A 27 12.12 9.00 -13.04
CA PHE A 27 12.56 9.06 -11.66
C PHE A 27 12.26 10.43 -11.01
N LEU A 28 12.58 11.52 -11.70
CA LEU A 28 12.30 12.88 -11.20
C LEU A 28 10.80 13.13 -11.07
N LYS A 29 9.99 12.69 -12.03
CA LYS A 29 8.52 12.75 -11.94
C LYS A 29 8.01 11.97 -10.72
N THR A 30 8.42 10.71 -10.55
CA THR A 30 8.02 9.89 -9.40
C THR A 30 8.44 10.56 -8.08
N PHE A 31 9.63 11.15 -8.01
CA PHE A 31 10.11 11.85 -6.82
C PHE A 31 9.27 13.09 -6.50
N GLN A 32 8.86 13.88 -7.50
CA GLN A 32 7.94 15.00 -7.30
C GLN A 32 6.58 14.54 -6.77
N CYS A 33 6.06 13.43 -7.30
CA CYS A 33 4.82 12.83 -6.82
C CYS A 33 4.90 12.35 -5.38
N ILE A 34 6.03 11.78 -4.96
CA ILE A 34 6.28 11.44 -3.55
C ILE A 34 6.24 12.70 -2.68
N GLY A 35 6.76 13.83 -3.16
CA GLY A 35 6.65 15.13 -2.49
C GLY A 35 5.18 15.54 -2.27
N GLY A 36 4.37 15.56 -3.34
CA GLY A 36 2.94 15.88 -3.24
C GLY A 36 2.16 14.89 -2.37
N LEU A 37 2.50 13.61 -2.42
CA LEU A 37 1.94 12.60 -1.53
C LEU A 37 2.24 12.92 -0.05
N SER A 38 3.46 13.35 0.26
CA SER A 38 3.81 13.75 1.63
C SER A 38 2.93 14.91 2.12
N GLU A 39 2.69 15.91 1.28
CA GLU A 39 1.78 17.01 1.59
C GLU A 39 0.35 16.52 1.83
N PHE A 40 -0.16 15.63 0.96
CA PHE A 40 -1.46 15.00 1.15
C PHE A 40 -1.55 14.27 2.50
N VAL A 41 -0.58 13.41 2.84
CA VAL A 41 -0.54 12.64 4.09
C VAL A 41 -0.46 13.54 5.33
N THR A 42 0.20 14.70 5.25
CA THR A 42 0.20 15.66 6.36
C THR A 42 -1.09 16.47 6.48
N SER A 43 -1.95 16.40 5.47
CA SER A 43 -3.23 17.13 5.42
C SER A 43 -4.44 16.28 5.79
N VAL A 44 -4.35 14.93 5.78
CA VAL A 44 -5.52 14.07 5.91
C VAL A 44 -6.32 14.29 7.20
N ASP A 45 -5.65 14.55 8.32
CA ASP A 45 -6.31 14.82 9.61
C ASP A 45 -7.09 16.15 9.65
N LYS A 46 -6.94 17.01 8.65
CA LYS A 46 -7.67 18.28 8.54
C LYS A 46 -9.08 18.11 7.96
N TYR A 47 -9.37 16.99 7.32
CA TYR A 47 -10.68 16.74 6.71
C TYR A 47 -11.61 16.04 7.68
N ASN A 48 -12.78 16.61 7.94
CA ASN A 48 -13.85 15.89 8.61
C ASN A 48 -14.70 15.13 7.58
N LEU A 49 -14.39 13.86 7.36
CA LEU A 49 -15.05 13.06 6.31
C LEU A 49 -16.55 12.81 6.53
N THR A 50 -17.07 13.09 7.73
CA THR A 50 -18.52 13.10 8.00
C THR A 50 -19.23 14.31 7.37
N VAL A 51 -18.50 15.37 7.07
CA VAL A 51 -18.99 16.59 6.41
C VAL A 51 -18.83 16.44 4.90
N GLY A 52 -19.90 16.73 4.15
CA GLY A 52 -19.92 16.57 2.69
C GLY A 52 -18.84 17.37 1.96
N GLU A 53 -18.72 18.65 2.31
CA GLU A 53 -17.73 19.55 1.70
C GLU A 53 -16.29 19.09 1.94
N ASP A 54 -15.97 18.70 3.18
CA ASP A 54 -14.63 18.21 3.52
C ASP A 54 -14.31 16.89 2.82
N ARG A 55 -15.30 16.02 2.66
CA ARG A 55 -15.15 14.75 1.92
C ARG A 55 -14.91 14.97 0.43
N GLU A 56 -15.56 15.97 -0.18
CA GLU A 56 -15.29 16.37 -1.57
C GLU A 56 -13.86 16.90 -1.72
N LYS A 57 -13.40 17.77 -0.81
CA LYS A 57 -12.02 18.27 -0.80
C LYS A 57 -10.99 17.15 -0.60
N PHE A 58 -11.26 16.23 0.34
CA PHE A 58 -10.43 15.05 0.55
C PHE A 58 -10.34 14.20 -0.71
N THR A 59 -11.48 13.93 -1.37
CA THR A 59 -11.53 13.14 -2.60
C THR A 59 -10.76 13.81 -3.74
N ALA A 60 -10.84 15.14 -3.86
CA ALA A 60 -10.07 15.90 -4.84
C ALA A 60 -8.55 15.82 -4.57
N ALA A 61 -8.13 16.04 -3.32
CA ALA A 61 -6.71 15.94 -2.94
C ALA A 61 -6.16 14.51 -3.12
N CYS A 62 -6.96 13.50 -2.81
CA CYS A 62 -6.68 12.10 -3.10
C CYS A 62 -6.44 11.85 -4.58
N LYS A 63 -7.33 12.35 -5.43
CA LYS A 63 -7.23 12.19 -6.88
C LYS A 63 -5.98 12.88 -7.43
N GLU A 64 -5.66 14.08 -6.96
CA GLU A 64 -4.45 14.79 -7.35
C GLU A 64 -3.18 13.99 -6.99
N ALA A 65 -3.13 13.44 -5.76
CA ALA A 65 -2.02 12.61 -5.31
C ALA A 65 -1.89 11.32 -6.12
N SER A 66 -3.00 10.63 -6.43
CA SER A 66 -2.98 9.39 -7.21
C SER A 66 -2.62 9.63 -8.68
N ASP A 67 -3.23 10.64 -9.32
CA ASP A 67 -3.04 10.95 -10.75
C ASP A 67 -1.60 11.38 -11.04
N CYS A 68 -0.86 11.88 -10.05
CA CYS A 68 0.57 12.20 -10.23
C CYS A 68 1.38 10.97 -10.67
N PHE A 69 1.06 9.80 -10.13
CA PHE A 69 1.75 8.54 -10.44
C PHE A 69 1.28 7.91 -11.77
N ASP A 70 0.38 8.55 -12.52
CA ASP A 70 -0.11 8.01 -13.78
C ASP A 70 1.01 7.87 -14.83
N GLY A 71 1.06 6.68 -15.44
CA GLY A 71 1.97 6.39 -16.55
C GLY A 71 3.43 6.25 -16.13
N THR A 72 3.73 5.99 -14.86
CA THR A 72 5.07 5.60 -14.39
C THR A 72 4.98 4.35 -13.54
N GLU A 73 5.87 3.39 -13.78
CA GLU A 73 6.07 2.18 -12.95
C GLU A 73 7.36 2.30 -12.12
N CYS A 74 8.11 3.40 -12.30
CA CYS A 74 9.35 3.68 -11.60
C CYS A 74 9.12 3.65 -10.08
N LEU A 75 9.95 2.89 -9.36
CA LEU A 75 9.83 2.68 -7.90
C LEU A 75 8.48 2.10 -7.46
N HIS A 76 7.84 1.24 -8.26
CA HIS A 76 6.54 0.63 -7.97
C HIS A 76 5.42 1.67 -7.75
N ALA A 77 5.48 2.76 -8.51
CA ALA A 77 4.49 3.85 -8.47
C ALA A 77 3.06 3.38 -8.79
N ASP A 78 2.90 2.34 -9.60
CA ASP A 78 1.64 1.65 -9.88
C ASP A 78 0.98 1.09 -8.60
N ARG A 79 1.77 0.49 -7.71
CA ARG A 79 1.29 -0.06 -6.44
C ARG A 79 0.96 1.02 -5.44
N LEU A 80 1.79 2.06 -5.39
CA LEU A 80 1.53 3.22 -4.55
C LEU A 80 0.24 3.93 -4.98
N LYS A 81 0.03 4.08 -6.29
CA LYS A 81 -1.22 4.59 -6.85
C LYS A 81 -2.41 3.72 -6.43
N LEU A 82 -2.34 2.40 -6.62
CA LEU A 82 -3.42 1.48 -6.23
C LEU A 82 -3.72 1.58 -4.72
N PHE A 83 -2.69 1.65 -3.88
CA PHE A 83 -2.86 1.83 -2.45
C PHE A 83 -3.58 3.16 -2.13
N LEU A 84 -3.18 4.26 -2.75
CA LEU A 84 -3.78 5.57 -2.54
C LEU A 84 -5.24 5.61 -2.99
N GLU A 85 -5.55 5.15 -4.20
CA GLU A 85 -6.92 5.06 -4.70
C GLU A 85 -7.80 4.23 -3.75
N THR A 86 -7.25 3.13 -3.24
CA THR A 86 -7.94 2.26 -2.30
C THR A 86 -8.16 2.93 -0.95
N TYR A 87 -7.14 3.54 -0.38
CA TYR A 87 -7.23 4.27 0.90
C TYR A 87 -8.26 5.39 0.81
N CYS A 88 -8.22 6.17 -0.25
CA CYS A 88 -9.13 7.30 -0.49
C CYS A 88 -10.59 6.86 -0.65
N GLY A 89 -10.82 5.82 -1.47
CA GLY A 89 -12.14 5.23 -1.63
C GLY A 89 -12.66 4.61 -0.32
N TYR A 90 -11.80 3.90 0.41
CA TYR A 90 -12.15 3.27 1.68
C TYR A 90 -12.53 4.27 2.76
N SER A 91 -11.74 5.33 2.95
CA SER A 91 -12.02 6.39 3.93
C SER A 91 -13.36 7.10 3.66
N THR A 92 -13.65 7.38 2.38
CA THR A 92 -14.93 7.97 1.96
C THR A 92 -16.10 7.01 2.20
N PHE A 93 -15.92 5.74 1.85
CA PHE A 93 -16.92 4.68 2.02
C PHE A 93 -17.31 4.46 3.48
N LEU A 94 -16.33 4.49 4.40
CA LEU A 94 -16.56 4.33 5.84
C LEU A 94 -17.51 5.38 6.43
N GLU A 95 -17.46 6.61 5.92
CA GLU A 95 -18.32 7.71 6.39
C GLU A 95 -19.62 7.87 5.59
N THR A 96 -19.84 7.03 4.58
CA THR A 96 -21.01 7.11 3.69
C THR A 96 -21.76 5.78 3.67
N ASP A 97 -21.54 4.96 2.66
CA ASP A 97 -22.31 3.74 2.41
C ASP A 97 -22.13 2.68 3.51
N PHE A 98 -21.03 2.74 4.26
CA PHE A 98 -20.74 1.81 5.37
C PHE A 98 -21.03 2.38 6.75
N LEU A 99 -21.48 3.64 6.85
CA LEU A 99 -21.56 4.38 8.11
C LEU A 99 -22.39 3.66 9.17
N GLU A 100 -23.51 3.05 8.78
CA GLU A 100 -24.38 2.33 9.71
C GLU A 100 -23.73 1.05 10.25
N CYS A 101 -22.97 0.33 9.42
CA CYS A 101 -22.19 -0.82 9.88
C CYS A 101 -21.04 -0.36 10.79
N LYS A 102 -20.31 0.68 10.38
CA LYS A 102 -19.24 1.30 11.16
C LYS A 102 -19.72 1.67 12.56
N LYS A 103 -20.86 2.36 12.70
CA LYS A 103 -21.43 2.71 14.02
C LYS A 103 -21.71 1.49 14.91
N LYS A 104 -22.19 0.37 14.34
CA LYS A 104 -22.42 -0.88 15.09
C LYS A 104 -21.10 -1.49 15.55
N LEU A 105 -20.08 -1.44 14.70
CA LEU A 105 -18.73 -1.92 15.01
C LEU A 105 -18.09 -1.06 16.10
N ASP A 106 -18.15 0.27 15.98
CA ASP A 106 -17.60 1.24 16.94
C ASP A 106 -18.31 1.20 18.30
N GLY A 107 -19.60 0.84 18.31
CA GLY A 107 -20.38 0.68 19.54
C GLY A 107 -20.00 -0.55 20.38
N ARG A 108 -19.07 -1.38 19.89
CA ARG A 108 -18.62 -2.61 20.57
C ARG A 108 -17.21 -2.40 21.16
N LYS A 109 -16.75 -3.34 22.00
CA LYS A 109 -15.35 -3.35 22.44
C LYS A 109 -14.43 -3.67 21.26
N GLU A 110 -13.27 -3.01 21.19
CA GLU A 110 -12.23 -3.31 20.18
C GLU A 110 -12.00 -4.82 20.08
N SER A 111 -12.06 -5.34 18.86
CA SER A 111 -11.91 -6.78 18.64
C SER A 111 -10.47 -7.20 18.43
N GLN A 112 -10.23 -8.50 18.49
CA GLN A 112 -8.92 -9.05 18.17
C GLN A 112 -8.58 -8.86 16.68
N CYS A 113 -9.57 -8.83 15.78
CA CYS A 113 -9.34 -8.55 14.36
C CYS A 113 -8.76 -7.16 14.15
N GLU A 114 -9.32 -6.16 14.84
CA GLU A 114 -8.88 -4.77 14.75
C GLU A 114 -7.47 -4.60 15.33
N LYS A 115 -7.17 -5.25 16.46
CA LYS A 115 -5.82 -5.27 17.05
C LYS A 115 -4.78 -5.86 16.11
N ASN A 116 -5.09 -7.01 15.51
CA ASN A 116 -4.17 -7.68 14.58
C ASN A 116 -3.92 -6.83 13.33
N PHE A 117 -4.97 -6.18 12.80
CA PHE A 117 -4.84 -5.26 11.67
C PHE A 117 -3.97 -4.04 12.02
N LYS A 118 -4.10 -3.47 13.22
CA LYS A 118 -3.22 -2.38 13.68
C LYS A 118 -1.76 -2.86 13.80
N SER A 119 -1.53 -4.08 14.30
CA SER A 119 -0.19 -4.66 14.40
C SER A 119 0.51 -4.90 13.07
N PHE A 120 -0.22 -5.01 11.95
CA PHE A 120 0.38 -5.10 10.61
C PHE A 120 1.27 -3.89 10.27
N PHE A 121 0.90 -2.70 10.77
CA PHE A 121 1.67 -1.47 10.55
C PHE A 121 2.88 -1.34 11.48
N ASP A 122 3.16 -2.34 12.32
CA ASP A 122 4.39 -2.41 13.10
C ASP A 122 5.58 -2.76 12.18
N ASN A 123 6.61 -1.93 12.20
CA ASN A 123 7.76 -2.02 11.31
C ASN A 123 8.79 -3.09 11.70
N THR A 124 8.51 -3.91 12.71
CA THR A 124 9.46 -4.91 13.25
C THR A 124 9.37 -6.30 12.60
N MET A 125 8.40 -6.54 11.72
CA MET A 125 8.14 -7.87 11.13
C MET A 125 8.75 -8.06 9.73
N THR A 126 9.10 -9.30 9.40
CA THR A 126 9.49 -9.71 8.03
C THR A 126 8.28 -9.67 7.08
N GLU A 127 8.51 -9.53 5.78
CA GLU A 127 7.44 -9.39 4.77
C GLU A 127 6.50 -10.60 4.72
N ASP A 128 7.01 -11.82 4.89
CA ASP A 128 6.22 -13.05 4.94
C ASP A 128 5.27 -13.08 6.15
N VAL A 129 5.76 -12.67 7.32
CA VAL A 129 4.96 -12.55 8.55
C VAL A 129 3.92 -11.44 8.39
N LYS A 130 4.31 -10.29 7.83
CA LYS A 130 3.38 -9.19 7.54
C LYS A 130 2.24 -9.63 6.63
N CYS A 131 2.55 -10.34 5.54
CA CYS A 131 1.54 -10.76 4.58
C CYS A 131 0.61 -11.87 5.10
N GLY A 132 1.14 -12.82 5.90
CA GLY A 132 0.30 -13.79 6.60
C GLY A 132 -0.66 -13.13 7.59
N MET A 133 -0.15 -12.20 8.40
CA MET A 133 -0.96 -11.45 9.37
C MET A 133 -2.01 -10.56 8.70
N LEU A 134 -1.69 -9.94 7.56
CA LEU A 134 -2.66 -9.17 6.78
C LEU A 134 -3.81 -10.06 6.33
N GLU A 135 -3.53 -11.20 5.68
CA GLU A 135 -4.57 -12.11 5.20
C GLU A 135 -5.49 -12.58 6.33
N ASP A 136 -4.92 -12.99 7.45
CA ASP A 136 -5.68 -13.44 8.62
C ASP A 136 -6.53 -12.29 9.18
N SER A 137 -5.98 -11.07 9.24
CA SER A 137 -6.72 -9.89 9.68
C SER A 137 -7.88 -9.56 8.73
N LEU A 138 -7.67 -9.63 7.42
CA LEU A 138 -8.72 -9.40 6.42
C LEU A 138 -9.85 -10.43 6.53
N LYS A 139 -9.53 -11.71 6.69
CA LYS A 139 -10.53 -12.78 6.94
C LYS A 139 -11.30 -12.52 8.23
N CYS A 140 -10.59 -12.12 9.29
CA CYS A 140 -11.16 -11.80 10.59
C CYS A 140 -12.17 -10.63 10.47
N VAL A 141 -11.78 -9.53 9.82
CA VAL A 141 -12.64 -8.37 9.56
C VAL A 141 -13.88 -8.76 8.75
N LYS A 142 -13.72 -9.53 7.65
CA LYS A 142 -14.87 -10.00 6.84
C LYS A 142 -15.87 -10.79 7.70
N LYS A 143 -15.40 -11.68 8.58
CA LYS A 143 -16.26 -12.46 9.48
C LYS A 143 -16.98 -11.59 10.50
N GLU A 144 -16.32 -10.58 11.04
CA GLU A 144 -16.93 -9.66 11.98
C GLU A 144 -17.99 -8.77 11.33
N VAL A 145 -17.72 -8.25 10.14
CA VAL A 145 -18.70 -7.49 9.36
C VAL A 145 -19.90 -8.37 9.03
N SER A 146 -19.69 -9.61 8.60
CA SER A 146 -20.79 -10.58 8.36
C SER A 146 -21.67 -10.74 9.60
N SER A 147 -21.06 -10.94 10.77
CA SER A 147 -21.78 -11.17 12.03
C SER A 147 -22.57 -9.94 12.52
N VAL A 148 -22.01 -8.74 12.36
CA VAL A 148 -22.58 -7.50 12.92
C VAL A 148 -23.52 -6.79 11.94
N CYS A 149 -23.20 -6.85 10.65
CA CYS A 149 -23.81 -6.02 9.62
C CYS A 149 -24.49 -6.84 8.52
N GLY A 150 -24.04 -8.08 8.29
CA GLY A 150 -24.59 -9.00 7.30
C GLY A 150 -23.78 -9.05 6.00
N GLU A 151 -24.10 -10.04 5.16
CA GLU A 151 -23.34 -10.37 3.93
C GLU A 151 -23.28 -9.22 2.90
N LYS A 152 -24.31 -8.37 2.85
CA LYS A 152 -24.31 -7.20 1.96
C LYS A 152 -23.12 -6.27 2.25
N ASP A 153 -22.86 -6.00 3.53
CA ASP A 153 -21.77 -5.12 3.96
C ASP A 153 -20.40 -5.78 3.76
N VAL A 154 -20.31 -7.12 3.85
CA VAL A 154 -19.10 -7.88 3.51
C VAL A 154 -18.73 -7.69 2.05
N SER A 155 -19.70 -7.77 1.13
CA SER A 155 -19.46 -7.56 -0.29
C SER A 155 -18.99 -6.13 -0.57
N ASN A 156 -19.61 -5.14 0.07
CA ASN A 156 -19.27 -3.73 -0.12
C ASN A 156 -17.86 -3.38 0.37
N ILE A 157 -17.45 -3.88 1.54
CA ILE A 157 -16.10 -3.64 2.08
C ILE A 157 -15.04 -4.53 1.41
N GLY A 158 -15.43 -5.71 0.90
CA GLY A 158 -14.53 -6.72 0.36
C GLY A 158 -13.61 -6.20 -0.75
N LYS A 159 -14.13 -5.37 -1.66
CA LYS A 159 -13.33 -4.78 -2.75
C LYS A 159 -12.17 -3.92 -2.25
N TYR A 160 -12.37 -3.19 -1.14
CA TYR A 160 -11.32 -2.34 -0.57
C TYR A 160 -10.26 -3.19 0.12
N LEU A 161 -10.69 -4.22 0.86
CA LEU A 161 -9.78 -5.16 1.53
C LEU A 161 -8.89 -5.91 0.53
N GLU A 162 -9.45 -6.32 -0.61
CA GLU A 162 -8.71 -6.98 -1.69
C GLU A 162 -7.70 -6.05 -2.35
N ASN A 163 -8.11 -4.83 -2.71
CA ASN A 163 -7.19 -3.87 -3.33
C ASN A 163 -6.08 -3.41 -2.36
N MET A 164 -6.37 -3.32 -1.05
CA MET A 164 -5.32 -3.03 -0.04
C MET A 164 -4.28 -4.15 0.00
N SER A 165 -4.71 -5.41 -0.01
CA SER A 165 -3.81 -6.57 -0.05
C SER A 165 -2.91 -6.55 -1.29
N GLN A 166 -3.47 -6.19 -2.45
CA GLN A 166 -2.73 -6.08 -3.71
C GLN A 166 -1.72 -4.93 -3.69
N GLY A 167 -2.14 -3.73 -3.26
CA GLY A 167 -1.24 -2.57 -3.16
C GLY A 167 -0.07 -2.80 -2.21
N LEU A 168 -0.25 -3.63 -1.18
CA LEU A 168 0.78 -4.03 -0.23
C LEU A 168 1.68 -5.19 -0.73
N SER A 169 1.51 -5.64 -1.98
CA SER A 169 2.38 -6.61 -2.66
C SER A 169 2.43 -8.02 -2.04
N CYS A 170 1.46 -8.38 -1.22
CA CYS A 170 1.47 -9.68 -0.55
C CYS A 170 1.27 -10.89 -1.48
N ASP A 171 0.74 -10.66 -2.68
CA ASP A 171 0.57 -11.71 -3.69
C ASP A 171 1.89 -12.16 -4.32
N GLU A 172 2.89 -11.27 -4.39
CA GLU A 172 4.21 -11.59 -4.94
C GLU A 172 5.08 -12.34 -3.91
N VAL A 173 5.00 -11.94 -2.65
CA VAL A 173 5.64 -12.66 -1.53
C VAL A 173 5.14 -14.09 -1.46
N LYS A 174 3.84 -14.33 -1.70
CA LYS A 174 3.26 -15.68 -1.78
C LYS A 174 3.85 -16.50 -2.93
N LYS A 175 3.90 -15.94 -4.15
CA LYS A 175 4.46 -16.61 -5.32
C LYS A 175 5.93 -17.01 -5.11
N ILE A 176 6.75 -16.10 -4.59
CA ILE A 176 8.17 -16.37 -4.27
C ILE A 176 8.31 -17.49 -3.22
N ASN A 177 7.44 -17.52 -2.22
CA ASN A 177 7.47 -18.54 -1.17
C ASN A 177 6.95 -19.90 -1.65
N GLU A 178 6.05 -19.94 -2.64
CA GLU A 178 5.58 -21.17 -3.26
C GLU A 178 6.64 -21.78 -4.19
N GLU A 179 7.36 -20.97 -4.96
CA GLU A 179 8.50 -21.41 -5.78
C GLU A 179 9.61 -22.01 -4.92
N LYS A 180 9.99 -21.34 -3.82
CA LYS A 180 11.00 -21.84 -2.86
C LYS A 180 10.63 -23.12 -2.11
N LYS A 181 9.36 -23.52 -2.10
CA LYS A 181 8.90 -24.78 -1.47
C LYS A 181 8.93 -25.96 -2.44
N ASN A 182 9.07 -25.69 -3.74
CA ASN A 182 9.08 -26.69 -4.80
C ASN A 182 10.48 -26.99 -5.35
N ASP A 183 11.50 -26.27 -4.87
CA ASP A 183 12.94 -26.54 -5.04
C ASP A 183 13.52 -27.30 -3.83
#